data_AF-A0A1F3VX48-F1
#
_entry.id   AF-A0A1F3VX48-F1
#
_cell.length_a   1.000
_cell.length_b   1.000
_cell.length_c   1.000
_cell.angle_alpha   90.00
_cell.angle_beta   90.00
_cell.angle_gamma   90.00
#
_symmetry.space_group_name_H-M   'P 1'
#
loop_
_entity.id
_entity.type
_entity.pdbx_description
1 polymer ?
#
loop_
_entity_poly.entity_id
_entity_poly.type
_entity_poly.pdbx_seq_one_letter_code
_entity_poly.pdbx_strand_id
1 'polypeptide(L)'
;MHDEIFNQIDTISSDWLDQYAKNKNIVDCMNDRKTKEEVVKLINIGKDFNIQATPTMILNGVKIEGVLPIPQLIIIIDEILRRHNEKR
;
A
#
# COMPACT_ATOMS: atom_id res chain seq x y z
N MET A 1 -9.23 -3.31 -10.03
CA MET A 1 -9.60 -2.23 -9.09
C MET A 1 -8.41 -1.42 -8.63
N HIS A 2 -7.39 -2.02 -7.99
CA HIS A 2 -6.19 -1.28 -7.56
C HIS A 2 -5.60 -0.41 -8.68
N ASP A 3 -5.20 -1.02 -9.81
CA ASP A 3 -4.56 -0.28 -10.90
C ASP A 3 -5.50 0.72 -11.58
N GLU A 4 -6.79 0.37 -11.70
CA GLU A 4 -7.83 1.26 -12.24
C GLU A 4 -7.96 2.55 -11.40
N ILE A 5 -7.91 2.42 -10.07
CA ILE A 5 -7.96 3.56 -9.15
C ILE A 5 -6.62 4.32 -9.16
N PHE A 6 -5.50 3.61 -9.16
CA PHE A 6 -4.17 4.21 -9.13
C PHE A 6 -3.90 5.06 -10.39
N ASN A 7 -4.39 4.62 -11.55
CA ASN A 7 -4.31 5.42 -12.79
C ASN A 7 -5.11 6.73 -12.73
N GLN A 8 -6.05 6.85 -11.80
CA GLN A 8 -6.85 8.06 -11.57
C GLN A 8 -6.33 8.89 -10.37
N ILE A 9 -5.26 8.47 -9.70
CA ILE A 9 -4.87 9.01 -8.37
C ILE A 9 -4.70 10.54 -8.36
N ASP A 10 -4.22 11.13 -9.46
CA ASP A 10 -3.99 12.57 -9.59
C ASP A 10 -5.27 13.41 -9.62
N THR A 11 -6.40 12.78 -9.96
CA THR A 11 -7.69 13.45 -10.17
C THR A 11 -8.84 12.78 -9.44
N ILE A 12 -8.52 11.88 -8.50
CA ILE A 12 -9.50 11.11 -7.75
C ILE A 12 -10.35 12.03 -6.87
N SER A 13 -11.66 11.78 -6.83
CA SER A 13 -12.62 12.53 -6.03
C SER A 13 -13.66 11.58 -5.41
N SER A 14 -14.40 12.07 -4.42
CA SER A 14 -15.51 11.32 -3.81
C SER A 14 -16.55 10.91 -4.86
N ASP A 15 -16.94 11.85 -5.73
CA ASP A 15 -17.92 11.59 -6.79
C ASP A 15 -17.44 10.51 -7.76
N TRP A 16 -16.16 10.55 -8.15
CA TRP A 16 -15.58 9.53 -9.02
C TRP A 16 -15.59 8.16 -8.33
N LEU A 17 -15.21 8.10 -7.05
CA LEU A 17 -15.21 6.86 -6.26
C LEU A 17 -16.63 6.29 -6.13
N ASP A 18 -17.63 7.13 -5.88
CA ASP A 18 -19.03 6.72 -5.78
C ASP A 18 -19.56 6.16 -7.11
N GLN A 19 -19.25 6.82 -8.23
CA GLN A 19 -19.61 6.32 -9.56
C GLN A 19 -18.89 5.02 -9.90
N TYR A 20 -17.60 4.95 -9.58
CA TYR A 20 -16.80 3.74 -9.76
C TYR A 20 -17.38 2.56 -8.95
N ALA A 21 -17.74 2.79 -7.69
CA ALA A 21 -18.35 1.79 -6.82
C ALA A 21 -19.73 1.33 -7.33
N LYS A 22 -20.56 2.24 -7.82
CA LYS A 22 -21.85 1.92 -8.47
C LYS A 22 -21.64 1.05 -9.71
N ASN A 23 -20.72 1.44 -10.60
CA ASN A 23 -20.44 0.72 -11.84
C ASN A 23 -19.90 -0.70 -11.60
N LYS A 24 -19.12 -0.88 -10.52
CA LYS A 24 -18.62 -2.21 -10.12
C LYS A 24 -19.59 -2.97 -9.20
N ASN A 25 -20.74 -2.38 -8.85
CA ASN A 25 -21.74 -2.94 -7.94
C ASN A 25 -21.18 -3.32 -6.55
N ILE A 26 -20.37 -2.42 -5.96
CA ILE A 26 -19.68 -2.63 -4.66
C ILE A 26 -19.99 -1.56 -3.61
N VAL A 27 -21.01 -0.73 -3.82
CA VAL A 27 -21.36 0.39 -2.91
C VAL A 27 -21.56 -0.09 -1.47
N ASP A 28 -22.27 -1.20 -1.28
CA ASP A 28 -22.52 -1.75 0.05
C ASP A 28 -21.22 -2.22 0.71
N CYS A 29 -20.32 -2.86 -0.04
CA CYS A 29 -19.02 -3.32 0.44
C CYS A 29 -18.10 -2.13 0.82
N MET A 30 -18.10 -1.06 0.01
CA MET A 30 -17.34 0.16 0.28
C MET A 30 -17.80 0.84 1.58
N ASN A 31 -19.11 0.84 1.83
CA ASN A 31 -19.72 1.50 2.99
C ASN A 31 -19.84 0.60 4.22
N ASP A 32 -19.49 -0.69 4.12
CA ASP A 32 -19.60 -1.63 5.22
C ASP A 32 -18.67 -1.22 6.38
N ARG A 33 -19.19 -1.29 7.61
CA ARG A 33 -18.43 -1.00 8.84
C ARG A 33 -17.16 -1.85 8.92
N LYS A 34 -17.22 -3.12 8.51
CA LYS A 34 -16.08 -4.04 8.49
C LYS A 34 -14.96 -3.54 7.58
N THR A 35 -15.29 -2.97 6.42
CA THR A 35 -14.30 -2.38 5.50
C THR A 35 -13.59 -1.21 6.15
N LYS A 36 -14.34 -0.32 6.82
CA LYS A 36 -13.77 0.79 7.60
C LYS A 36 -12.87 0.29 8.73
N GLU A 37 -13.30 -0.72 9.47
CA GLU A 37 -12.53 -1.31 10.58
C GLU A 37 -11.21 -1.91 10.10
N GLU A 38 -11.21 -2.60 8.95
CA GLU A 38 -9.98 -3.15 8.37
C GLU A 38 -9.01 -2.03 7.94
N VAL A 39 -9.49 -0.94 7.34
CA VAL A 39 -8.65 0.23 7.01
C VAL A 39 -8.03 0.83 8.27
N VAL A 40 -8.82 1.03 9.33
CA VAL A 40 -8.32 1.55 10.62
C VAL A 40 -7.27 0.63 11.22
N LYS A 41 -7.48 -0.69 11.17
CA LYS A 41 -6.51 -1.69 11.62
C LYS A 41 -5.20 -1.59 10.85
N LEU A 42 -5.23 -1.47 9.52
CA LEU A 42 -4.04 -1.31 8.69
C LEU A 42 -3.28 -0.01 9.01
N ILE A 43 -3.99 1.10 9.23
CA ILE A 43 -3.37 2.37 9.67
C ILE A 43 -2.67 2.20 11.04
N ASN A 44 -3.30 1.48 11.96
CA ASN A 44 -2.72 1.25 13.29
C ASN A 44 -1.48 0.35 13.23
N ILE A 45 -1.47 -0.69 12.39
CA ILE A 45 -0.27 -1.51 12.15
C ILE A 45 0.90 -0.63 11.68
N GLY A 46 0.65 0.38 10.84
CA GLY A 46 1.69 1.31 10.39
C GLY A 46 2.38 2.08 11.52
N LYS A 47 1.71 2.29 12.66
CA LYS A 47 2.29 2.96 13.83
C LYS A 47 3.37 2.11 14.50
N ASP A 48 3.17 0.79 14.56
CA ASP A 48 4.12 -0.14 15.16
C ASP A 48 5.48 -0.15 14.42
N PHE A 49 5.46 0.17 13.13
CA PHE A 49 6.65 0.29 12.29
C PHE A 49 7.16 1.73 12.10
N ASN A 50 6.56 2.70 12.81
CA ASN A 50 6.83 4.13 12.65
C ASN A 50 6.86 4.55 11.16
N ILE A 51 5.81 4.19 10.42
CA ILE A 51 5.62 4.59 9.02
C ILE A 51 5.16 6.05 8.99
N GLN A 52 5.91 6.91 8.29
CA GLN A 52 5.63 8.35 8.23
C GLN A 52 5.28 8.85 6.82
N ALA A 53 5.53 8.06 5.79
CA ALA A 53 5.30 8.44 4.40
C ALA A 53 4.80 7.26 3.56
N THR A 54 4.27 7.58 2.38
CA THR A 54 3.85 6.61 1.36
C THR A 54 4.61 6.86 0.04
N PRO A 55 4.90 5.80 -0.75
CA PRO A 55 4.82 4.39 -0.37
C PRO A 55 5.91 4.03 0.67
N THR A 56 5.62 3.07 1.54
CA THR A 56 6.60 2.46 2.45
C THR A 56 6.47 0.95 2.36
N MET A 57 7.61 0.25 2.28
CA MET A 57 7.68 -1.22 2.25
C MET A 57 8.45 -1.73 3.47
N ILE A 58 7.96 -2.82 4.06
CA ILE A 58 8.68 -3.59 5.09
C ILE A 58 9.07 -4.94 4.47
N LEU A 59 10.36 -5.14 4.18
CA LEU A 59 10.87 -6.34 3.54
C LEU A 59 11.91 -7.02 4.45
N ASN A 60 11.59 -8.22 4.95
CA ASN A 60 12.43 -8.99 5.88
C ASN A 60 12.97 -8.15 7.07
N GLY A 61 12.11 -7.29 7.64
CA GLY A 61 12.48 -6.41 8.76
C GLY A 61 13.22 -5.13 8.36
N VAL A 62 13.46 -4.90 7.07
CA VAL A 62 14.03 -3.66 6.53
C VAL A 62 12.90 -2.73 6.08
N LYS A 63 12.89 -1.50 6.62
CA LYS A 63 11.96 -0.44 6.21
C LYS A 63 12.56 0.35 5.04
N ILE A 64 11.80 0.47 3.95
CA ILE A 64 12.15 1.22 2.74
C ILE A 64 11.08 2.28 2.53
N GLU A 65 11.44 3.56 2.62
CA GLU A 65 10.50 4.69 2.59
C GLU A 65 10.64 5.52 1.31
N GLY A 66 9.49 5.90 0.74
CA GLY A 66 9.41 6.75 -0.43
C GLY A 66 9.49 6.00 -1.76
N VAL A 67 9.30 6.76 -2.84
CA VAL A 67 9.48 6.26 -4.21
C VAL A 67 10.96 6.24 -4.51
N LEU A 68 11.51 5.06 -4.78
CA LEU A 68 12.89 4.87 -5.22
C LEU A 68 12.94 4.50 -6.72
N PRO A 69 13.97 4.94 -7.46
CA PRO A 69 14.25 4.40 -8.78
C PRO A 69 14.40 2.88 -8.74
N ILE A 70 13.88 2.19 -9.76
CA ILE A 70 13.93 0.72 -9.85
C ILE A 70 15.34 0.14 -9.61
N PRO A 71 16.43 0.70 -10.18
CA PRO A 71 17.77 0.16 -9.91
C PRO A 71 18.16 0.19 -8.43
N GLN A 72 17.77 1.23 -7.69
CA GLN A 72 18.04 1.32 -6.26
C GLN A 72 17.23 0.28 -5.48
N LEU A 73 15.97 0.09 -5.85
CA LEU A 73 15.12 -0.93 -5.23
C LEU A 73 15.69 -2.34 -5.43
N ILE A 74 16.16 -2.67 -6.64
CA ILE A 74 16.80 -3.95 -6.94
C ILE A 74 18.03 -4.17 -6.06
N ILE A 75 18.94 -3.19 -5.97
CA ILE A 75 20.14 -3.28 -5.14
C ILE A 75 19.80 -3.54 -3.66
N ILE A 76 18.78 -2.85 -3.13
CA ILE A 76 18.34 -3.05 -1.75
C ILE A 76 17.78 -4.47 -1.55
N ILE A 77 16.95 -4.95 -2.47
CA ILE A 77 16.36 -6.29 -2.40
C ILE A 77 17.44 -7.37 -2.49
N ASP A 78 18.40 -7.24 -3.41
CA ASP A 78 19.51 -8.18 -3.58
C ASP A 78 20.36 -8.27 -2.31
N GLU A 79 20.65 -7.13 -1.67
CA GLU A 79 21.37 -7.09 -0.40
C GLU A 79 20.58 -7.75 0.75
N ILE A 80 19.27 -7.54 0.80
CA ILE A 80 18.39 -8.20 1.78
C ILE A 80 18.42 -9.72 1.60
N LEU A 81 18.37 -10.19 0.34
CA LEU A 81 18.45 -11.61 0.00
C LEU A 81 19.82 -12.20 0.35
N ARG A 82 20.92 -11.50 0.03
CA ARG A 82 22.29 -11.93 0.37
C ARG A 82 22.45 -12.13 1.87
N ARG A 83 22.04 -11.16 2.69
CA ARG A 83 22.07 -11.24 4.17
C ARG A 83 21.25 -12.40 4.72
N HIS A 84 20.14 -12.75 4.09
CA HIS A 84 19.33 -13.89 4.53
C HIS A 84 20.07 -15.22 4.28
N ASN A 85 20.72 -15.35 3.13
CA ASN A 85 21.43 -16.57 2.75
C ASN A 85 22.72 -16.79 3.55
N GLU A 86 23.42 -15.72 3.95
CA GLU A 86 24.65 -15.81 4.78
C GLU A 86 24.38 -16.14 6.26
N LYS A 87 23.13 -16.01 6.73
CA LYS A 87 22.74 -16.33 8.11
C LYS A 87 22.27 -17.78 8.28
N ARG A 88 22.32 -18.60 7.24
CA ARG A 88 22.04 -20.05 7.26
C ARG A 88 23.34 -20.84 7.26
#